data_AF-A0A9W6B029-F1
#
_entry.id   AF-A0A9W6B029-F1
#
_cell.length_a   1.000
_cell.length_b   1.000
_cell.length_c   1.000
_cell.angle_alpha   90.00
_cell.angle_beta   90.00
_cell.angle_gamma   90.00
#
_symmetry.space_group_name_H-M   'P 1'
#
loop_
_entity.id
_entity.type
_entity.pdbx_description
1 polymer ?
#
loop_
_entity_poly.entity_id
_entity_poly.type
_entity_poly.pdbx_seq_one_letter_code
_entity_poly.pdbx_strand_id
1 'polypeptide(L)'
;MKTLVIISHPDIKTSTTQAFLRDAQKNLKQVTWHPLDVLYSNYQIQIEKEQQLLTQFDRIIFQFPMYWYSSPALLKKWEDDVLTRNFVYLSEQASLKGKELGIVTSLGMPLREYQRGGVENFSISEMLIPYQALAKRAGMKFLKPFVISQFAYMTNQKRAKCLIDYQNYITNPKYDHFANYEKWMIQQLNEFKQTLPDDKQLIFQTVIDQIQNNADQLAELNWEVNMMKKKEGY
;
A
#
# COMPACT_ATOMS: atom_id res chain seq x y z
N MET A 1 12.55 -3.62 -5.95
CA MET A 1 11.86 -2.67 -5.06
C MET A 1 11.76 -3.30 -3.68
N LYS A 2 12.16 -2.59 -2.63
CA LYS A 2 11.96 -2.98 -1.23
C LYS A 2 10.92 -2.06 -0.58
N THR A 3 10.03 -2.64 0.23
CA THR A 3 8.97 -1.90 0.92
C THR A 3 9.12 -2.00 2.43
N LEU A 4 9.15 -0.86 3.12
CA LEU A 4 9.09 -0.78 4.58
C LEU A 4 7.66 -0.46 4.99
N VAL A 5 7.05 -1.34 5.78
CA VAL A 5 5.73 -1.12 6.37
C VAL A 5 5.93 -0.75 7.83
N ILE A 6 5.75 0.52 8.16
CA ILE A 6 5.80 1.06 9.52
C ILE A 6 4.39 0.99 10.09
N ILE A 7 4.21 0.20 11.14
CA ILE A 7 2.91 -0.04 11.75
C ILE A 7 2.84 0.71 13.08
N SER A 8 1.78 1.49 13.26
CA SER A 8 1.39 1.96 14.58
C SER A 8 -0.01 1.48 14.92
N HIS A 9 -0.10 0.65 15.95
CA HIS A 9 -1.33 0.12 16.50
C HIS A 9 -1.08 -0.23 17.99
N PRO A 10 -1.66 0.51 18.96
CA PRO A 10 -1.40 0.30 20.38
C PRO A 10 -1.63 -1.16 20.82
N ASP A 11 -2.74 -1.76 20.38
CA ASP A 11 -3.09 -3.15 20.70
C ASP A 11 -2.84 -4.12 19.53
N ILE A 12 -1.66 -4.05 18.91
CA ILE A 12 -1.36 -4.84 17.69
C ILE A 12 -1.50 -6.36 17.90
N LYS A 13 -1.30 -6.84 19.14
CA LYS A 13 -1.37 -8.27 19.48
C LYS A 13 -2.79 -8.83 19.44
N THR A 14 -3.80 -8.02 19.72
CA THR A 14 -5.21 -8.45 19.77
C THR A 14 -5.97 -8.07 18.49
N SER A 15 -5.38 -7.24 17.64
CA SER A 15 -6.01 -6.74 16.41
C SER A 15 -6.12 -7.82 15.34
N THR A 16 -7.35 -8.24 15.04
CA THR A 16 -7.65 -9.21 13.97
C THR A 16 -7.28 -8.70 12.59
N THR A 17 -7.50 -7.40 12.33
CA THR A 17 -7.13 -6.76 11.06
C THR A 17 -5.62 -6.77 10.86
N GLN A 18 -4.84 -6.38 11.88
CA GLN A 18 -3.38 -6.36 11.76
C GLN A 18 -2.79 -7.76 11.68
N ALA A 19 -3.34 -8.73 12.42
CA ALA A 19 -2.93 -10.13 12.30
C ALA A 19 -3.12 -10.64 10.86
N PHE A 20 -4.27 -10.34 10.25
CA PHE A 20 -4.55 -10.71 8.87
C PHE A 20 -3.60 -10.05 7.87
N LEU A 21 -3.34 -8.75 8.00
CA LEU A 21 -2.40 -8.02 7.13
C LEU A 21 -0.96 -8.49 7.32
N ARG A 22 -0.56 -8.85 8.54
CA ARG A 22 0.75 -9.42 8.84
C ARG A 22 0.92 -10.78 8.16
N ASP A 23 -0.11 -11.62 8.19
CA ASP A 23 -0.05 -12.95 7.57
C ASP A 23 0.03 -12.85 6.03
N ALA A 24 -0.59 -11.81 5.44
CA ALA A 24 -0.54 -11.53 3.99
C ALA A 24 0.87 -11.31 3.43
N GLN A 25 1.82 -10.89 4.27
CA GLN A 25 3.18 -10.53 3.87
C GLN A 25 4.24 -11.50 4.38
N LYS A 26 3.85 -12.55 5.11
CA LYS A 26 4.77 -13.49 5.77
C LYS A 26 5.79 -14.13 4.81
N ASN A 27 5.40 -14.31 3.55
CA ASN A 27 6.23 -14.92 2.51
C ASN A 27 6.88 -13.89 1.56
N LEU A 28 6.67 -12.59 1.78
CA LEU A 28 7.15 -11.52 0.89
C LEU A 28 8.51 -11.00 1.38
N LYS A 29 9.59 -11.57 0.84
CA LYS A 29 10.97 -11.26 1.25
C LYS A 29 11.37 -9.79 1.02
N GLN A 30 10.71 -9.11 0.09
CA GLN A 30 10.94 -7.71 -0.26
C GLN A 30 10.20 -6.72 0.65
N VAL A 31 9.34 -7.20 1.56
CA VAL A 31 8.58 -6.38 2.50
C VAL A 31 9.12 -6.56 3.91
N THR A 32 9.42 -5.46 4.58
CA THR A 32 9.81 -5.45 5.99
C THR A 32 8.69 -4.90 6.85
N TRP A 33 8.27 -5.69 7.84
CA TRP A 33 7.25 -5.31 8.81
C TRP A 33 7.89 -4.72 10.05
N HIS A 34 7.55 -3.47 10.35
CA HIS A 34 8.22 -2.67 11.38
C HIS A 34 7.21 -2.09 12.38
N PRO A 35 6.79 -2.88 13.39
CA PRO A 35 5.76 -2.48 14.35
C PRO A 35 6.31 -1.56 15.45
N LEU A 36 5.99 -0.26 15.38
CA LEU A 36 6.49 0.74 16.31
C LEU A 36 6.10 0.44 17.76
N ASP A 37 4.84 0.06 18.03
CA ASP A 37 4.35 -0.18 19.39
C ASP A 37 4.99 -1.39 20.08
N VAL A 38 5.59 -2.30 19.30
CA VAL A 38 6.37 -3.43 19.84
C VAL A 38 7.82 -3.02 20.08
N LEU A 39 8.41 -2.26 19.17
CA LEU A 39 9.82 -1.85 19.22
C LEU A 39 10.07 -0.72 20.23
N TYR A 40 9.11 0.19 20.38
CA TYR A 40 9.20 1.43 21.14
C TYR A 40 8.00 1.57 22.10
N SER A 41 7.70 0.52 22.86
CA SER A 41 6.58 0.50 23.81
C SER A 41 6.67 1.57 24.90
N ASN A 42 7.88 2.07 25.18
CA ASN A 42 8.16 3.15 26.11
C ASN A 42 8.32 4.53 25.43
N TYR A 43 7.98 4.65 24.15
CA TYR A 43 8.11 5.88 23.35
C TYR A 43 9.56 6.40 23.19
N GLN A 44 10.58 5.57 23.44
CA GLN A 44 11.99 5.93 23.23
C GLN A 44 12.47 5.49 21.84
N ILE A 45 12.31 6.37 20.86
CA ILE A 45 12.59 6.08 19.44
C ILE A 45 14.09 6.19 19.16
N GLN A 46 14.67 5.19 18.49
CA GLN A 46 16.08 5.18 18.10
C GLN A 46 16.25 5.86 16.73
N ILE A 47 16.31 7.19 16.75
CA ILE A 47 16.27 8.07 15.56
C ILE A 47 17.23 7.62 14.45
N GLU A 48 18.51 7.40 14.77
CA GLU A 48 19.53 7.03 13.77
C GLU A 48 19.22 5.69 13.09
N LYS A 49 18.72 4.70 13.85
CA LYS A 49 18.35 3.40 13.29
C LYS A 49 17.16 3.51 12.35
N GLU A 50 16.16 4.30 12.72
CA GLU A 50 14.98 4.53 11.87
C GLU A 50 15.36 5.26 10.58
N GLN A 51 16.21 6.28 10.66
CA GLN A 51 16.73 6.99 9.48
C GLN A 51 17.55 6.07 8.58
N GLN A 52 18.45 5.26 9.15
CA GLN A 52 19.21 4.26 8.39
C GLN A 52 18.31 3.20 7.77
N LEU A 53 17.21 2.83 8.43
CA LEU A 53 16.24 1.91 7.86
C LEU A 53 15.57 2.55 6.64
N LEU A 54 15.05 3.78 6.76
CA LEU A 54 14.38 4.49 5.66
C LEU A 54 15.21 4.62 4.38
N THR A 55 16.54 4.74 4.47
CA THR A 55 17.40 4.84 3.28
C THR A 55 17.44 3.54 2.47
N GLN A 56 17.22 2.38 3.10
CA GLN A 56 17.34 1.05 2.49
C GLN A 56 16.11 0.62 1.67
N PHE A 57 15.00 1.37 1.75
CA PHE A 57 13.73 1.00 1.12
C PHE A 57 13.28 2.03 0.08
N ASP A 58 12.60 1.56 -0.95
CA ASP A 58 12.12 2.40 -2.06
C ASP A 58 10.72 2.95 -1.77
N ARG A 59 9.89 2.15 -1.07
CA ARG A 59 8.53 2.49 -0.69
C ARG A 59 8.38 2.41 0.82
N ILE A 60 7.86 3.49 1.41
CA ILE A 60 7.55 3.57 2.83
C ILE A 60 6.03 3.60 2.98
N ILE A 61 5.49 2.70 3.80
CA ILE A 61 4.06 2.59 4.08
C ILE A 61 3.83 2.90 5.55
N PHE A 62 2.95 3.86 5.83
CA PHE A 62 2.41 4.04 7.18
C PHE A 62 1.11 3.25 7.30
N GLN A 63 1.09 2.29 8.22
CA GLN A 63 -0.04 1.42 8.48
C GLN A 63 -0.60 1.64 9.88
N PHE A 64 -1.85 2.09 9.98
CA PHE A 64 -2.45 2.41 11.28
C PHE A 64 -3.99 2.38 11.25
N PRO A 65 -4.65 2.03 12.37
CA PRO A 65 -6.08 2.30 12.51
C PRO A 65 -6.32 3.81 12.61
N MET A 66 -7.38 4.31 11.96
CA MET A 66 -7.73 5.72 12.05
C MET A 66 -8.35 6.01 13.42
N TYR A 67 -7.61 6.72 14.26
CA TYR A 67 -8.05 7.16 15.58
C TYR A 67 -8.29 8.66 15.54
N TRP A 68 -9.53 9.07 15.82
CA TRP A 68 -9.94 10.48 15.78
C TRP A 68 -9.44 11.21 14.52
N TYR A 69 -9.73 10.60 13.37
CA TYR A 69 -9.38 11.15 12.05
C TYR A 69 -7.88 11.30 11.75
N SER A 70 -7.03 10.66 12.55
CA SER A 70 -5.57 10.70 12.42
C SER A 70 -4.93 9.34 12.74
N SER A 71 -3.61 9.29 12.76
CA SER A 71 -2.86 8.13 13.25
C SER A 71 -2.83 8.06 14.77
N PRO A 72 -2.49 6.91 15.35
CA PRO A 72 -2.12 6.82 16.75
C PRO A 72 -0.93 7.73 17.11
N ALA A 73 -0.85 8.09 18.39
CA ALA A 73 0.12 9.06 18.90
C ALA A 73 1.58 8.63 18.64
N LEU A 74 1.88 7.33 18.71
CA LEU A 74 3.24 6.84 18.52
C LEU A 74 3.75 7.09 17.09
N LEU A 75 2.92 6.92 16.06
CA LEU A 75 3.33 7.26 14.69
C LEU A 75 3.63 8.76 14.59
N LYS A 76 2.79 9.61 15.17
CA LYS A 76 3.02 11.06 15.13
C LYS A 76 4.31 11.47 15.84
N LYS A 77 4.61 10.84 16.99
CA LYS A 77 5.89 11.03 17.68
C LYS A 77 7.05 10.56 16.83
N TRP A 78 6.92 9.40 16.17
CA TRP A 78 7.93 8.88 15.25
C TRP A 78 8.18 9.84 14.09
N GLU A 79 7.14 10.42 13.51
CA GLU A 79 7.29 11.46 12.48
C GLU A 79 8.08 12.66 13.01
N ASP A 80 7.72 13.16 14.20
CA ASP A 80 8.36 14.35 14.80
C ASP A 80 9.84 14.11 15.16
N ASP A 81 10.18 12.92 15.67
CA ASP A 81 11.54 12.58 16.10
C ASP A 81 12.44 12.18 14.91
N VAL A 82 11.92 11.38 13.97
CA VAL A 82 12.71 10.76 12.90
C VAL A 82 12.83 11.66 11.67
N LEU A 83 11.76 12.37 11.30
CA LEU A 83 11.70 13.20 10.08
C LEU A 83 12.25 14.61 10.32
N THR A 84 13.48 14.66 10.84
CA THR A 84 14.20 15.90 11.10
C THR A 84 14.43 16.70 9.81
N ARG A 85 14.60 18.02 9.94
CA ARG A 85 14.85 18.90 8.77
C ARG A 85 16.09 18.46 7.97
N ASN A 86 17.16 18.05 8.67
CA ASN A 86 18.40 17.57 8.06
C ASN A 86 18.18 16.28 7.26
N PHE A 87 17.32 15.39 7.73
CA PHE A 87 17.04 14.13 7.03
C PHE A 87 16.12 14.31 5.83
N VAL A 88 15.13 15.20 5.93
CA VAL A 88 14.07 15.33 4.93
C VAL A 88 14.47 16.26 3.78
N TYR A 89 15.07 17.42 4.04
CA TYR A 89 15.25 18.43 2.98
C TYR A 89 16.41 19.43 3.13
N LEU A 90 17.17 19.46 4.24
CA LEU A 90 18.30 20.40 4.38
C LEU A 90 19.66 19.81 3.99
N SER A 91 19.84 18.50 4.03
CA SER A 91 21.08 17.88 3.55
C SER A 91 21.14 17.88 2.02
N GLU A 92 22.35 17.93 1.45
CA GLU A 92 22.57 17.76 0.00
C GLU A 92 22.06 16.40 -0.52
N GLN A 93 21.94 15.43 0.39
CA GLN A 93 21.39 14.10 0.17
C GLN A 93 20.01 14.01 0.83
N ALA A 94 18.99 14.63 0.22
CA ALA A 94 17.61 14.48 0.66
C ALA A 94 17.19 13.00 0.61
N SER A 95 17.30 12.30 1.75
CA SER A 95 17.28 10.83 1.85
C SER A 95 15.97 10.18 1.40
N LEU A 96 14.88 10.95 1.35
CA LEU A 96 13.54 10.47 0.98
C LEU A 96 13.15 10.82 -0.46
N LYS A 97 13.93 11.66 -1.15
CA LYS A 97 13.57 12.15 -2.49
C LYS A 97 13.46 10.98 -3.48
N GLY A 98 12.37 10.96 -4.24
CA GLY A 98 12.09 9.93 -5.25
C GLY A 98 11.50 8.62 -4.70
N LYS A 99 11.47 8.43 -3.37
CA LYS A 99 10.79 7.29 -2.74
C LYS A 99 9.27 7.46 -2.79
N GLU A 100 8.54 6.37 -2.55
CA GLU A 100 7.07 6.39 -2.48
C GLU A 100 6.59 6.41 -1.02
N LEU A 101 5.57 7.22 -0.73
CA LEU A 101 4.85 7.20 0.54
C LEU A 101 3.43 6.66 0.30
N GLY A 102 3.08 5.56 0.96
CA GLY A 102 1.72 5.03 0.98
C GLY A 102 1.12 5.01 2.37
N ILE A 103 -0.21 5.05 2.44
CA ILE A 103 -0.97 4.99 3.68
C ILE A 103 -1.87 3.77 3.63
N VAL A 104 -1.81 2.92 4.65
CA VAL A 104 -2.74 1.81 4.87
C VAL A 104 -3.52 2.12 6.14
N THR A 105 -4.81 2.40 6.02
CA THR A 105 -5.61 2.75 7.19
C THR A 105 -6.90 1.94 7.29
N SER A 106 -7.26 1.55 8.52
CA SER A 106 -8.50 0.85 8.80
C SER A 106 -9.51 1.75 9.49
N LEU A 107 -10.77 1.66 9.07
CA LEU A 107 -11.88 2.51 9.53
C LEU A 107 -12.95 1.67 10.23
N GLY A 108 -13.54 2.23 11.29
CA GLY A 108 -14.72 1.67 11.93
C GLY A 108 -16.02 1.91 11.14
N MET A 109 -16.13 3.06 10.49
CA MET A 109 -17.31 3.45 9.71
C MET A 109 -17.21 2.96 8.25
N PRO A 110 -18.35 2.76 7.56
CA PRO A 110 -18.35 2.45 6.13
C PRO A 110 -17.66 3.55 5.32
N LEU A 111 -16.92 3.17 4.27
CA LEU A 111 -16.22 4.14 3.41
C LEU A 111 -17.17 5.20 2.80
N ARG A 112 -18.43 4.84 2.52
CA ARG A 112 -19.45 5.76 1.97
C ARG A 112 -19.83 6.93 2.89
N GLU A 113 -19.48 6.87 4.17
CA GLU A 113 -19.75 7.97 5.11
C GLU A 113 -18.68 9.08 5.02
N TYR A 114 -17.52 8.77 4.44
CA TYR A 114 -16.40 9.69 4.24
C TYR A 114 -16.53 10.43 2.91
N GLN A 115 -17.59 11.23 2.81
CA GLN A 115 -17.85 12.11 1.68
C GLN A 115 -18.82 13.22 2.10
N ARG A 116 -18.95 14.26 1.28
CA ARG A 116 -19.94 15.32 1.51
C ARG A 116 -21.34 14.72 1.56
N GLY A 117 -22.11 15.06 2.59
CA GLY A 117 -23.44 14.50 2.84
C GLY A 117 -23.46 13.13 3.52
N GLY A 118 -22.30 12.49 3.74
CA GLY A 118 -22.17 11.36 4.66
C GLY A 118 -21.98 11.84 6.11
N VAL A 119 -22.10 10.92 7.07
CA VAL A 119 -22.00 11.27 8.51
C VAL A 119 -20.67 11.93 8.87
N GLU A 120 -19.58 11.51 8.25
CA GLU A 120 -18.24 12.06 8.53
C GLU A 120 -18.00 13.38 7.79
N ASN A 121 -18.78 13.67 6.73
CA ASN A 121 -18.78 14.88 5.93
C ASN A 121 -17.45 15.28 5.23
N PHE A 122 -16.38 14.54 5.45
CA PHE A 122 -15.05 14.75 4.85
C PHE A 122 -14.56 13.46 4.19
N SER A 123 -13.90 13.60 3.06
CA SER A 123 -13.26 12.48 2.39
C SER A 123 -12.00 12.01 3.09
N ILE A 124 -11.65 10.74 2.89
CA ILE A 124 -10.37 10.21 3.37
C ILE A 124 -9.18 10.98 2.78
N SER A 125 -9.31 11.46 1.54
CA SER A 125 -8.26 12.26 0.90
C SER A 125 -8.05 13.59 1.62
N GLU A 126 -9.13 14.23 2.09
CA GLU A 126 -9.05 15.45 2.91
C GLU A 126 -8.40 15.18 4.27
N MET A 127 -8.79 14.08 4.93
CA MET A 127 -8.23 13.70 6.24
C MET A 127 -6.72 13.38 6.17
N LEU A 128 -6.24 12.88 5.03
CA LEU A 128 -4.84 12.48 4.83
C LEU A 128 -3.97 13.57 4.18
N ILE A 129 -4.46 14.81 4.06
CA ILE A 129 -3.68 15.95 3.55
C ILE A 129 -2.34 16.14 4.28
N PRO A 130 -2.23 15.99 5.62
CA PRO A 130 -0.94 16.13 6.30
C PRO A 130 0.15 15.21 5.74
N TYR A 131 -0.18 13.96 5.41
CA TYR A 131 0.76 13.01 4.82
C TYR A 131 1.08 13.32 3.35
N GLN A 132 0.12 13.88 2.59
CA GLN A 132 0.38 14.39 1.24
C GLN A 132 1.36 15.58 1.28
N ALA A 133 1.17 16.49 2.23
CA ALA A 133 2.05 17.63 2.45
C ALA A 133 3.46 17.17 2.88
N LEU A 134 3.54 16.16 3.74
CA LEU A 134 4.80 15.51 4.12
C LEU A 134 5.52 14.94 2.89
N ALA A 135 4.84 14.09 2.11
CA ALA A 135 5.42 13.49 0.90
C ALA A 135 5.93 14.56 -0.07
N LYS A 136 5.13 15.61 -0.30
CA LYS A 136 5.51 16.75 -1.14
C LYS A 136 6.77 17.44 -0.62
N ARG A 137 6.84 17.70 0.69
CA ARG A 137 8.02 18.35 1.32
C ARG A 137 9.27 17.47 1.22
N ALA A 138 9.12 16.16 1.37
CA ALA A 138 10.19 15.17 1.31
C ALA A 138 10.61 14.81 -0.13
N GLY A 139 9.92 15.33 -1.15
CA GLY A 139 10.16 14.97 -2.56
C GLY A 139 9.77 13.52 -2.87
N MET A 140 8.83 12.95 -2.12
CA MET A 140 8.29 11.60 -2.31
C MET A 140 7.07 11.62 -3.25
N LYS A 141 6.81 10.48 -3.89
CA LYS A 141 5.56 10.24 -4.62
C LYS A 141 4.52 9.70 -3.65
N PHE A 142 3.44 10.46 -3.41
CA PHE A 142 2.33 10.01 -2.58
C PHE A 142 1.43 9.03 -3.36
N LEU A 143 1.25 7.83 -2.83
CA LEU A 143 0.39 6.80 -3.41
C LEU A 143 -1.06 7.02 -2.99
N LYS A 144 -2.00 6.54 -3.82
CA LYS A 144 -3.41 6.48 -3.41
C LYS A 144 -3.51 5.68 -2.09
N PRO A 145 -4.17 6.21 -1.05
CA PRO A 145 -4.30 5.51 0.22
C PRO A 145 -5.06 4.18 0.06
N PHE A 146 -4.58 3.14 0.75
CA PHE A 146 -5.25 1.85 0.87
C PHE A 146 -6.13 1.85 2.11
N VAL A 147 -7.45 1.88 1.91
CA VAL A 147 -8.42 2.07 2.99
C VAL A 147 -9.22 0.80 3.21
N ILE A 148 -9.25 0.33 4.46
CA ILE A 148 -9.96 -0.88 4.89
C ILE A 148 -11.09 -0.48 5.83
N SER A 149 -12.30 -0.29 5.32
CA SER A 149 -13.47 -0.02 6.16
C SER A 149 -14.13 -1.30 6.65
N GLN A 150 -14.49 -1.38 7.93
CA GLN A 150 -15.34 -2.43 8.48
C GLN A 150 -14.80 -3.86 8.26
N PHE A 151 -13.49 -4.05 8.40
CA PHE A 151 -12.83 -5.34 8.15
C PHE A 151 -13.47 -6.52 8.91
N ALA A 152 -13.83 -6.29 10.18
CA ALA A 152 -14.49 -7.29 11.02
C ALA A 152 -15.82 -7.80 10.43
N TYR A 153 -16.54 -6.96 9.69
CA TYR A 153 -17.84 -7.28 9.08
C TYR A 153 -17.72 -7.82 7.64
N MET A 154 -16.51 -7.92 7.09
CA MET A 154 -16.29 -8.47 5.74
C MET A 154 -16.52 -9.98 5.72
N THR A 155 -17.09 -10.47 4.61
CA THR A 155 -17.15 -11.90 4.28
C THR A 155 -15.75 -12.43 3.99
N ASN A 156 -15.56 -13.75 4.07
CA ASN A 156 -14.27 -14.40 3.77
C ASN A 156 -13.77 -14.07 2.35
N GLN A 157 -14.66 -14.02 1.36
CA GLN A 157 -14.29 -13.63 0.00
C GLN A 157 -13.80 -12.18 -0.10
N LYS A 158 -14.47 -11.25 0.60
CA LYS A 158 -14.03 -9.84 0.65
C LYS A 158 -12.70 -9.69 1.37
N ARG A 159 -12.47 -10.45 2.45
CA ARG A 159 -11.17 -10.48 3.15
C ARG A 159 -10.06 -11.03 2.26
N ALA A 160 -10.31 -12.12 1.54
CA ALA A 160 -9.34 -12.69 0.59
C ALA A 160 -8.99 -11.70 -0.53
N LYS A 161 -9.99 -11.01 -1.10
CA LYS A 161 -9.74 -9.94 -2.08
C LYS A 161 -8.93 -8.79 -1.47
N CYS A 162 -9.29 -8.32 -0.28
CA CYS A 162 -8.55 -7.29 0.44
C CYS A 162 -7.08 -7.69 0.65
N LEU A 163 -6.81 -8.97 0.92
CA LEU A 163 -5.45 -9.50 1.06
C LEU A 163 -4.66 -9.33 -0.24
N ILE A 164 -5.22 -9.75 -1.37
CA ILE A 164 -4.59 -9.65 -2.70
C ILE A 164 -4.35 -8.18 -3.05
N ASP A 165 -5.36 -7.33 -2.84
CA ASP A 165 -5.25 -5.89 -3.13
C ASP A 165 -4.17 -5.22 -2.25
N TYR A 166 -4.03 -5.66 -0.98
CA TYR A 166 -2.97 -5.20 -0.07
C TYR A 166 -1.59 -5.70 -0.50
N GLN A 167 -1.44 -6.97 -0.88
CA GLN A 167 -0.19 -7.52 -1.40
C GLN A 167 0.27 -6.76 -2.66
N ASN A 168 -0.67 -6.46 -3.56
CA ASN A 168 -0.40 -5.61 -4.73
C ASN A 168 0.10 -4.23 -4.30
N TYR A 169 -0.57 -3.59 -3.32
CA TYR A 169 -0.18 -2.28 -2.82
C TYR A 169 1.24 -2.22 -2.27
N ILE A 170 1.68 -3.27 -1.57
CA ILE A 170 3.01 -3.28 -0.92
C ILE A 170 4.12 -3.86 -1.82
N THR A 171 3.80 -4.60 -2.88
CA THR A 171 4.82 -5.26 -3.73
C THR A 171 4.89 -4.81 -5.17
N ASN A 172 3.81 -4.24 -5.74
CA ASN A 172 3.80 -3.84 -7.14
C ASN A 172 4.60 -2.55 -7.34
N PRO A 173 5.72 -2.58 -8.09
CA PRO A 173 6.56 -1.40 -8.29
C PRO A 173 5.85 -0.26 -9.03
N LYS A 174 4.82 -0.56 -9.82
CA LYS A 174 4.05 0.41 -10.59
C LYS A 174 2.58 0.36 -10.19
N TYR A 175 2.29 0.85 -8.98
CA TYR A 175 0.92 0.97 -8.47
C TYR A 175 0.25 2.25 -9.00
N ASP A 176 -0.09 2.27 -10.28
CA ASP A 176 -0.70 3.44 -10.94
C ASP A 176 -1.83 3.06 -11.92
N HIS A 177 -1.70 1.92 -12.60
CA HIS A 177 -2.61 1.51 -13.66
C HIS A 177 -3.01 0.03 -13.60
N PHE A 178 -4.19 -0.27 -14.14
CA PHE A 178 -4.75 -1.62 -14.21
C PHE A 178 -3.84 -2.60 -14.98
N ALA A 179 -3.23 -2.17 -16.09
CA ALA A 179 -2.28 -3.00 -16.83
C ALA A 179 -1.07 -3.44 -15.99
N ASN A 180 -0.64 -2.62 -15.02
CA ASN A 180 0.44 -2.99 -14.10
C ASN A 180 -0.05 -3.93 -12.99
N TYR A 181 -1.33 -3.88 -12.64
CA TYR A 181 -1.96 -4.87 -11.76
C TYR A 181 -2.05 -6.24 -12.44
N GLU A 182 -2.45 -6.31 -13.71
CA GLU A 182 -2.52 -7.57 -14.46
C GLU A 182 -1.15 -8.24 -14.57
N LYS A 183 -0.12 -7.48 -14.96
CA LYS A 183 1.26 -7.97 -15.01
C LYS A 183 1.74 -8.49 -13.66
N TRP A 184 1.47 -7.74 -12.59
CA TRP A 184 1.78 -8.15 -11.23
C TRP A 184 1.04 -9.44 -10.84
N MET A 185 -0.25 -9.54 -11.14
CA MET A 185 -1.07 -10.71 -10.84
C MET A 185 -0.57 -11.95 -11.57
N ILE A 186 -0.26 -11.85 -12.86
CA ILE A 186 0.32 -12.94 -13.65
C ILE A 186 1.64 -13.39 -13.04
N GLN A 187 2.50 -12.47 -12.61
CA GLN A 187 3.75 -12.82 -11.95
C GLN A 187 3.49 -13.62 -10.65
N GLN A 188 2.58 -13.13 -9.80
CA GLN A 188 2.25 -13.80 -8.54
C GLN A 188 1.62 -15.18 -8.75
N LEU A 189 0.74 -15.32 -9.77
CA LEU A 189 0.16 -16.61 -10.13
C LEU A 189 1.22 -17.58 -10.65
N ASN A 190 2.19 -17.12 -11.43
CA ASN A 190 3.29 -17.96 -11.89
C ASN A 190 4.18 -18.45 -10.73
N GLU A 191 4.51 -17.58 -9.78
CA GLU A 191 5.26 -17.95 -8.57
C GLU A 191 4.47 -18.93 -7.71
N PHE A 192 3.17 -18.69 -7.50
CA PHE A 192 2.31 -19.57 -6.72
C PHE A 192 2.12 -20.94 -7.38
N LYS A 193 1.95 -20.96 -8.70
CA LYS A 193 1.81 -22.19 -9.51
C LYS A 193 2.97 -23.15 -9.25
N GLN A 194 4.20 -22.65 -9.14
CA GLN A 194 5.39 -23.48 -8.87
C GLN A 194 5.34 -24.21 -7.51
N THR A 195 4.48 -23.78 -6.58
CA THR A 195 4.30 -24.42 -5.27
C THR A 195 3.24 -25.52 -5.28
N LEU A 196 2.52 -25.70 -6.39
CA LEU A 196 1.41 -26.64 -6.52
C LEU A 196 1.85 -27.95 -7.20
N PRO A 197 1.16 -29.08 -6.93
CA PRO A 197 1.35 -30.31 -7.68
C PRO A 197 0.94 -30.15 -9.17
N ASP A 198 1.51 -30.98 -10.04
CA ASP A 198 1.45 -30.83 -11.51
C ASP A 198 0.02 -30.77 -12.08
N ASP A 199 -0.91 -31.54 -11.52
CA ASP A 199 -2.33 -31.56 -11.93
C ASP A 199 -3.00 -30.19 -11.75
N LYS A 200 -2.65 -29.47 -10.68
CA LYS A 200 -3.16 -28.13 -10.40
C LYS A 200 -2.40 -27.05 -11.17
N GLN A 201 -1.14 -27.29 -11.54
CA GLN A 201 -0.37 -26.33 -12.34
C GLN A 201 -1.02 -26.06 -13.70
N LEU A 202 -1.59 -27.09 -14.33
CA LEU A 202 -2.27 -26.95 -15.61
C LEU A 202 -3.50 -26.04 -15.51
N ILE A 203 -4.31 -26.18 -14.46
CA ILE A 203 -5.49 -25.32 -14.22
C ILE A 203 -5.06 -23.86 -14.07
N PHE A 204 -4.01 -23.61 -13.28
CA PHE A 204 -3.48 -22.25 -13.11
C PHE A 204 -2.86 -21.71 -14.39
N GLN A 205 -2.22 -22.55 -15.21
CA GLN A 205 -1.71 -22.14 -16.51
C GLN A 205 -2.84 -21.65 -17.42
N THR A 206 -3.94 -22.40 -17.53
CA THR A 206 -5.11 -21.97 -18.32
C THR A 206 -5.67 -20.62 -17.86
N VAL A 207 -5.72 -20.39 -16.56
CA VAL A 207 -6.18 -19.09 -16.00
C VAL A 207 -5.20 -17.97 -16.37
N ILE A 208 -3.89 -18.21 -16.25
CA ILE A 208 -2.85 -17.24 -16.62
C ILE A 208 -2.95 -16.89 -18.11
N ASP A 209 -3.08 -17.90 -18.98
CA ASP A 209 -3.19 -17.72 -20.42
C ASP A 209 -4.44 -16.91 -20.78
N GLN A 210 -5.57 -17.16 -20.12
CA GLN A 210 -6.79 -16.39 -20.33
C GLN A 210 -6.62 -14.91 -19.93
N ILE A 211 -5.95 -14.63 -18.81
CA ILE A 211 -5.69 -13.25 -18.37
C ILE A 211 -4.77 -12.55 -19.37
N GLN A 212 -3.73 -13.23 -19.85
CA GLN A 212 -2.81 -12.70 -20.87
C GLN A 212 -3.52 -12.40 -22.18
N ASN A 213 -4.30 -13.35 -22.70
CA ASN A 213 -5.06 -13.17 -23.94
C ASN A 213 -6.04 -11.99 -23.84
N ASN A 214 -6.74 -11.85 -22.70
CA ASN A 214 -7.63 -10.72 -22.48
C ASN A 214 -6.87 -9.38 -22.44
N ALA A 215 -5.69 -9.34 -21.83
CA ALA A 215 -4.86 -8.15 -21.77
C ALA A 215 -4.34 -7.74 -23.17
N ASP A 216 -3.94 -8.71 -23.99
CA ASP A 216 -3.47 -8.47 -25.36
C ASP A 216 -4.61 -7.97 -26.26
N GLN A 217 -5.80 -8.58 -26.17
CA GLN A 217 -7.00 -8.10 -26.87
C GLN A 217 -7.37 -6.67 -26.48
N LEU A 218 -7.31 -6.35 -25.18
CA LEU A 218 -7.59 -4.99 -24.71
C LEU A 218 -6.56 -3.97 -25.23
N ALA A 219 -5.29 -4.37 -25.34
CA ALA A 219 -4.24 -3.53 -25.91
C ALA A 219 -4.47 -3.26 -27.40
N GLU A 220 -4.85 -4.29 -28.16
CA GLU A 220 -5.19 -4.18 -29.58
C GLU A 220 -6.39 -3.25 -29.81
N LEU A 221 -7.50 -3.46 -29.09
CA LEU A 221 -8.68 -2.61 -29.17
C LEU A 221 -8.36 -1.14 -28.85
N ASN A 222 -7.55 -0.88 -27.82
CA ASN A 222 -7.13 0.48 -27.50
C ASN A 222 -6.25 1.11 -28.60
N TRP A 223 -5.40 0.32 -29.24
CA TRP A 223 -4.59 0.79 -30.36
C TRP A 223 -5.48 1.16 -31.57
N GLU A 224 -6.44 0.32 -31.92
CA GLU A 224 -7.40 0.58 -33.01
C GLU A 224 -8.22 1.85 -32.75
N VAL A 225 -8.77 2.00 -31.54
CA VAL A 225 -9.53 3.20 -31.15
C VAL A 225 -8.68 4.47 -31.28
N ASN A 226 -7.42 4.42 -30.85
CA ASN A 226 -6.52 5.57 -30.98
C ASN A 226 -6.16 5.87 -32.44
N MET A 227 -6.04 4.85 -33.29
CA MET A 227 -5.83 5.02 -34.73
C MET A 227 -7.05 5.64 -35.40
N MET A 228 -8.28 5.26 -35.01
CA MET A 228 -9.51 5.86 -35.51
C MET A 228 -9.62 7.34 -35.12
N LYS A 229 -9.38 7.68 -33.85
CA LYS A 229 -9.37 9.08 -33.38
C LYS A 229 -8.41 9.96 -34.18
N LYS A 230 -7.19 9.47 -34.42
CA LYS A 230 -6.19 10.19 -35.24
C LYS A 230 -6.62 10.39 -36.68
N LYS A 231 -7.34 9.43 -37.28
CA LYS A 231 -7.89 9.56 -38.64
C LYS A 231 -9.05 10.55 -38.72
N GLU A 232 -9.84 10.66 -37.65
CA GLU A 232 -11.00 11.55 -37.57
C GLU A 232 -10.66 12.99 -37.10
N GLY A 233 -9.38 13.28 -36.81
CA GLY A 233 -8.91 14.61 -36.47
C GLY A 233 -9.18 15.04 -35.02
N TYR A 234 -9.39 14.08 -34.12
CA TYR A 234 -9.49 14.30 -32.66
C TYR A 234 -8.15 14.14 -31.94
#